data_AF-A0A1I7U415-F1
#
_entry.id   AF-A0A1I7U415-F1
#
_cell.length_a   1.000
_cell.length_b   1.000
_cell.length_c   1.000
_cell.angle_alpha   90.00
_cell.angle_beta   90.00
_cell.angle_gamma   90.00
#
_symmetry.space_group_name_H-M   'P 1'
#
loop_
_entity.id
_entity.type
_entity.pdbx_description
1 polymer ?
#
loop_
_entity_poly.entity_id
_entity_poly.type
_entity_poly.pdbx_seq_one_letter_code
_entity_poly.pdbx_strand_id
1 'polypeptide(L)'
;MSSHERLTIRIDRGQRPAVTYNQSTSSVQIYVPLDTSVNYQPCQQSVGNGYTVRLQRMQQQYKISMQHTLERKPEFVVFASNLVHKKEIKTTVKEVNTKVEDLTIAGSNLEVSGILKGHNLTFESTVGEFEY
;
A
#
# COMPACT_ATOMS: atom_id res chain seq x y z
N MET A 1 -17.62 -16.58 -12.70
CA MET A 1 -17.11 -16.43 -11.32
C MET A 1 -17.49 -15.04 -10.84
N SER A 2 -18.60 -14.92 -10.10
CA SER A 2 -19.01 -13.69 -9.43
C SER A 2 -19.06 -14.00 -7.94
N SER A 3 -18.12 -13.45 -7.19
CA SER A 3 -18.13 -13.45 -5.73
C SER A 3 -17.16 -12.36 -5.30
N HIS A 4 -17.72 -11.24 -4.86
CA HIS A 4 -17.09 -10.11 -4.17
C HIS A 4 -15.58 -9.92 -4.40
N GLU A 5 -15.23 -8.94 -5.22
CA GLU A 5 -13.84 -8.61 -5.55
C GLU A 5 -13.12 -8.10 -4.30
N ARG A 6 -12.46 -9.02 -3.59
CA ARG A 6 -11.63 -8.74 -2.42
C ARG A 6 -10.19 -8.52 -2.82
N LEU A 7 -9.57 -7.48 -2.26
CA LEU A 7 -8.15 -7.19 -2.40
C LEU A 7 -7.54 -6.84 -1.04
N THR A 8 -6.45 -7.51 -0.68
CA THR A 8 -5.68 -7.18 0.54
C THR A 8 -4.34 -6.56 0.16
N ILE A 9 -4.07 -5.36 0.64
CA ILE A 9 -2.78 -4.67 0.49
C ILE A 9 -2.05 -4.74 1.83
N ARG A 10 -0.84 -5.31 1.84
CA ARG A 10 0.01 -5.37 3.03
C ARG A 10 1.31 -4.65 2.80
N ILE A 11 1.65 -3.73 3.70
CA ILE A 11 2.80 -2.84 3.60
C ILE A 11 3.73 -3.14 4.78
N ASP A 12 4.88 -3.71 4.49
CA ASP A 12 5.88 -4.10 5.47
C ASP A 12 7.23 -3.44 5.18
N ARG A 13 8.08 -3.35 6.20
CA ARG A 13 9.48 -2.94 6.03
C ARG A 13 10.23 -3.99 5.22
N GLY A 14 11.09 -3.55 4.31
CA GLY A 14 12.01 -4.42 3.57
C GLY A 14 13.38 -3.80 3.37
N GLN A 15 14.29 -4.56 2.76
CA GLN A 15 15.63 -4.07 2.39
C GLN A 15 15.63 -3.30 1.07
N ARG A 16 14.72 -3.65 0.16
CA ARG A 16 14.55 -3.06 -1.16
C ARG A 16 13.06 -2.87 -1.46
N PRO A 17 12.69 -1.90 -2.31
CA PRO A 17 11.30 -1.75 -2.71
C PRO A 17 10.86 -2.94 -3.56
N ALA A 18 9.70 -3.50 -3.23
CA ALA A 18 9.09 -4.58 -4.00
C ALA A 18 7.57 -4.53 -3.90
N VAL A 19 6.90 -4.99 -4.96
CA VAL A 19 5.45 -5.18 -5.02
C VAL A 19 5.22 -6.56 -5.63
N THR A 20 4.53 -7.43 -4.91
CA THR A 20 4.24 -8.80 -5.36
C THR A 20 2.76 -9.09 -5.18
N TYR A 21 2.16 -9.80 -6.13
CA TYR A 21 0.73 -10.14 -6.09
C TYR A 21 0.57 -11.66 -6.03
N ASN A 22 -0.15 -12.11 -5.01
CA ASN A 22 -0.60 -13.49 -4.87
C ASN A 22 -2.06 -13.58 -5.33
N GLN A 23 -2.24 -14.14 -6.53
CA GLN A 23 -3.55 -14.30 -7.15
C GLN A 23 -4.46 -15.30 -6.39
N SER A 24 -3.87 -16.28 -5.70
CA SER A 24 -4.64 -17.30 -4.97
C SER A 24 -5.36 -16.72 -3.75
N THR A 25 -4.80 -15.67 -3.15
CA THR A 25 -5.34 -15.02 -1.96
C THR A 25 -5.80 -13.58 -2.22
N SER A 26 -5.75 -13.13 -3.48
CA SER A 26 -5.96 -11.73 -3.88
C SER A 26 -5.23 -10.74 -2.95
N SER A 27 -3.94 -10.99 -2.71
CA SER A 27 -3.14 -10.18 -1.78
C SER A 27 -1.93 -9.57 -2.47
N VAL A 28 -1.68 -8.30 -2.21
CA VAL A 28 -0.51 -7.56 -2.65
C VAL A 28 0.39 -7.32 -1.45
N GLN A 29 1.61 -7.85 -1.52
CA GLN A 29 2.64 -7.64 -0.53
C GLN A 29 3.62 -6.56 -1.04
N ILE A 30 3.80 -5.51 -0.24
CA ILE A 30 4.62 -4.34 -0.56
C ILE A 30 5.71 -4.22 0.50
N TYR A 31 6.96 -4.22 0.04
CA TYR A 31 8.12 -4.00 0.90
C TYR A 31 8.67 -2.59 0.69
N VAL A 32 8.84 -1.85 1.78
CA VAL A 32 9.33 -0.46 1.75
C VAL A 32 10.65 -0.36 2.52
N PRO A 33 11.73 0.15 1.90
CA PRO A 33 12.98 0.36 2.60
C PRO A 33 12.91 1.61 3.49
N LEU A 34 13.57 1.55 4.65
CA LEU A 34 13.74 2.70 5.55
C LEU A 34 14.66 3.77 4.95
N ASP A 35 15.65 3.32 4.19
CA ASP A 35 16.61 4.19 3.54
C ASP A 35 15.97 4.82 2.29
N THR A 36 15.60 6.09 2.43
CA THR A 36 15.10 6.91 1.33
C THR A 36 16.24 7.65 0.61
N SER A 37 17.51 7.46 0.95
CA SER A 37 18.63 8.12 0.24
C SER A 37 18.88 7.48 -1.14
N VAL A 38 18.70 6.16 -1.24
CA VAL A 38 18.87 5.38 -2.47
C VAL A 38 17.72 5.65 -3.45
N ASN A 39 18.05 6.03 -4.69
CA ASN A 39 17.06 6.35 -5.71
C ASN A 39 16.62 5.10 -6.48
N TYR A 40 15.79 4.28 -5.84
CA TYR A 40 15.21 3.10 -6.48
C TYR A 40 14.22 3.50 -7.58
N GLN A 41 14.25 2.76 -8.70
CA GLN A 41 13.24 2.88 -9.74
C GLN A 41 11.86 2.44 -9.23
N PRO A 42 10.76 3.05 -9.72
CA PRO A 42 9.42 2.63 -9.32
C PRO A 42 9.15 1.15 -9.63
N CYS A 43 8.51 0.46 -8.68
CA CYS A 43 8.04 -0.91 -8.85
C CYS A 43 6.54 -0.91 -9.16
N GLN A 44 6.08 -1.84 -9.98
CA GLN A 44 4.66 -1.98 -10.28
C GLN A 44 4.27 -3.44 -10.51
N GLN A 45 3.02 -3.76 -10.19
CA GLN A 45 2.46 -5.10 -10.35
C GLN A 45 1.00 -4.99 -10.79
N SER A 46 0.64 -5.70 -11.86
CA SER A 46 -0.76 -5.88 -12.24
C SER A 46 -1.42 -6.88 -11.30
N VAL A 47 -2.65 -6.57 -10.87
CA VAL A 47 -3.41 -7.36 -9.88
C VAL A 47 -4.73 -7.91 -10.46
N GLY A 48 -4.85 -7.91 -11.79
CA GLY A 48 -6.07 -8.33 -12.49
C GLY A 48 -7.04 -7.18 -12.74
N ASN A 49 -8.06 -7.44 -13.57
CA ASN A 49 -9.18 -6.52 -13.85
C ASN A 49 -8.79 -5.08 -14.19
N GLY A 50 -7.67 -4.89 -14.89
CA GLY A 50 -7.19 -3.56 -15.28
C GLY A 50 -6.54 -2.75 -14.15
N TYR A 51 -6.37 -3.32 -12.95
CA TYR A 51 -5.72 -2.67 -11.83
C TYR A 51 -4.20 -2.91 -11.82
N THR A 52 -3.46 -1.86 -11.47
CA THR A 52 -2.01 -1.91 -11.24
C THR A 52 -1.68 -1.19 -9.94
N VAL A 53 -0.92 -1.85 -9.07
CA VAL A 53 -0.35 -1.25 -7.86
C VAL A 53 1.06 -0.78 -8.17
N ARG A 54 1.39 0.45 -7.78
CA ARG A 54 2.68 1.09 -7.98
C ARG A 54 3.27 1.55 -6.65
N LEU A 55 4.57 1.28 -6.47
CA LEU A 55 5.41 1.80 -5.40
C LEU A 55 6.44 2.75 -6.01
N GLN A 56 6.43 4.01 -5.56
CA GLN A 56 7.30 5.07 -6.09
C GLN A 56 7.99 5.83 -4.96
N ARG A 57 9.30 6.02 -5.07
CA ARG A 57 10.05 6.89 -4.17
C ARG A 57 9.67 8.37 -4.41
N MET A 58 9.42 9.09 -3.33
CA MET A 58 9.31 10.56 -3.26
C MET A 58 10.52 11.13 -2.49
N GLN A 59 10.56 12.45 -2.26
CA GLN A 59 11.73 13.07 -1.60
C GLN A 59 12.05 12.48 -0.21
N GLN A 60 11.03 12.23 0.64
CA GLN A 60 11.21 11.78 2.04
C GLN A 60 10.35 10.56 2.41
N GLN A 61 9.66 9.96 1.44
CA GLN A 61 8.72 8.87 1.68
C GLN A 61 8.51 8.07 0.40
N TYR A 62 7.85 6.93 0.51
CA TYR A 62 7.35 6.16 -0.62
C TYR A 62 5.86 6.41 -0.79
N LYS A 63 5.43 6.61 -2.03
CA LYS A 63 4.02 6.65 -2.42
C LYS A 63 3.63 5.29 -2.98
N ILE A 64 2.54 4.75 -2.46
CA ILE A 64 1.89 3.54 -2.92
C ILE A 64 0.53 3.97 -3.47
N SER A 65 0.21 3.54 -4.69
CA SER A 65 -1.09 3.83 -5.30
C SER A 65 -1.56 2.69 -6.17
N MET A 66 -2.87 2.50 -6.22
CA MET A 66 -3.52 1.62 -7.18
C MET A 66 -4.23 2.44 -8.25
N GLN A 67 -4.06 2.07 -9.51
CA GLN A 67 -4.65 2.73 -10.67
C GLN A 67 -5.37 1.71 -11.53
N HIS A 68 -6.61 2.01 -11.92
CA HIS A 68 -7.31 1.28 -12.97
C HIS A 68 -6.97 1.89 -14.35
N THR A 69 -6.82 1.07 -15.39
CA THR A 69 -6.44 1.51 -16.75
C THR A 69 -7.45 2.47 -17.39
N LEU A 70 -8.72 2.38 -17.03
CA LEU A 70 -9.80 3.23 -17.57
C LEU A 70 -10.04 4.51 -16.75
N GLU A 71 -9.41 4.64 -15.58
CA GLU A 71 -9.61 5.78 -14.68
C GLU A 71 -8.38 6.69 -14.70
N ARG A 72 -8.58 7.99 -14.50
CA ARG A 72 -7.48 8.95 -14.37
C ARG A 72 -7.00 9.13 -12.92
N LYS A 73 -7.90 8.91 -11.97
CA LYS A 73 -7.61 9.06 -10.54
C LYS A 73 -7.21 7.71 -9.97
N PRO A 74 -6.27 7.68 -9.01
CA PRO A 74 -5.94 6.46 -8.30
C PRO A 74 -7.12 6.05 -7.41
N GLU A 75 -7.26 4.74 -7.24
CA GLU A 75 -8.26 4.11 -6.37
C GLU A 75 -7.89 4.30 -4.89
N PHE A 76 -6.60 4.35 -4.60
CA PHE A 76 -6.11 4.75 -3.29
C PHE A 76 -4.71 5.37 -3.37
N VAL A 77 -4.37 6.14 -2.34
CA VAL A 77 -3.03 6.67 -2.10
C VAL A 77 -2.63 6.42 -0.65
N VAL A 78 -1.55 5.66 -0.48
CA VAL A 78 -0.91 5.39 0.81
C VAL A 78 0.52 5.87 0.76
N PHE A 79 1.00 6.47 1.85
CA PHE A 79 2.40 6.83 2.01
C PHE A 79 3.05 5.95 3.05
N ALA A 80 4.30 5.55 2.79
CA ALA A 80 5.14 4.87 3.75
C ALA A 80 6.40 5.71 3.98
N SER A 81 6.64 6.13 5.22
CA SER A 81 7.79 6.95 5.60
C SER A 81 8.58 6.30 6.72
N ASN A 82 9.84 6.68 6.86
CA ASN A 82 10.67 6.23 7.97
C ASN A 82 10.29 6.97 9.27
N LEU A 83 10.02 6.22 10.34
CA LEU A 83 10.00 6.71 11.71
C LEU A 83 11.43 6.70 12.24
N VAL A 84 12.13 7.82 12.03
CA VAL A 84 13.57 7.97 12.32
C VAL A 84 13.94 7.54 13.75
N HIS A 85 13.08 7.76 14.73
CA HIS A 85 13.34 7.41 16.13
C HIS A 85 13.08 5.94 16.48
N LYS A 86 12.42 5.18 15.61
CA LYS A 86 11.97 3.80 15.90
C LYS A 86 12.56 2.74 14.96
N LYS A 87 13.35 3.11 13.95
CA LYS A 87 13.80 2.19 12.87
C LYS A 87 12.63 1.40 12.26
N GLU A 88 11.49 2.07 12.14
CA GLU A 88 10.23 1.48 11.68
C GLU A 88 9.65 2.29 10.52
N ILE A 89 8.67 1.72 9.83
CA ILE A 89 7.87 2.46 8.85
C ILE A 89 6.58 2.97 9.50
N LYS A 90 6.16 4.17 9.08
CA LYS A 90 4.82 4.69 9.28
C LYS A 90 4.04 4.56 7.99
N THR A 91 2.89 3.91 8.07
CA THR A 91 1.95 3.81 6.94
C THR A 91 0.86 4.85 7.11
N THR A 92 0.60 5.67 6.09
CA THR A 92 -0.42 6.73 6.14
C THR A 92 -1.35 6.62 4.95
N VAL A 93 -2.59 6.21 5.18
CA VAL A 93 -3.65 6.19 4.16
C VAL A 93 -4.19 7.60 4.00
N LYS A 94 -4.03 8.20 2.81
CA LYS A 94 -4.45 9.58 2.53
C LYS A 94 -5.76 9.69 1.76
N GLU A 95 -5.97 8.79 0.81
CA GLU A 95 -7.15 8.80 -0.04
C GLU A 95 -7.53 7.36 -0.38
N VAL A 96 -8.83 7.07 -0.30
CA VAL A 96 -9.42 5.86 -0.87
C VAL A 96 -10.66 6.30 -1.62
N ASN A 97 -10.75 5.95 -2.89
CA ASN A 97 -11.91 6.15 -3.74
C ASN A 97 -11.99 4.96 -4.69
N THR A 98 -12.37 3.81 -4.15
CA THR A 98 -12.27 2.54 -4.85
C THR A 98 -13.61 1.96 -5.27
N LYS A 99 -13.61 1.24 -6.39
CA LYS A 99 -14.71 0.38 -6.84
C LYS A 99 -14.54 -1.08 -6.41
N VAL A 100 -13.39 -1.46 -5.84
CA VAL A 100 -13.17 -2.77 -5.21
C VAL A 100 -14.16 -2.92 -4.06
N GLU A 101 -14.91 -4.02 -4.04
CA GLU A 101 -15.97 -4.22 -3.05
C GLU A 101 -15.41 -4.41 -1.65
N ASP A 102 -14.37 -5.24 -1.49
CA ASP A 102 -13.71 -5.51 -0.21
C ASP A 102 -12.22 -5.14 -0.27
N LEU A 103 -11.86 -3.96 0.22
CA LEU A 103 -10.46 -3.50 0.28
C LEU A 103 -9.93 -3.55 1.72
N THR A 104 -8.86 -4.33 1.92
CA THR A 104 -8.09 -4.32 3.17
C THR A 104 -6.74 -3.63 2.95
N ILE A 105 -6.37 -2.66 3.80
CA ILE A 105 -5.03 -2.05 3.82
C ILE A 105 -4.41 -2.29 5.19
N ALA A 106 -3.34 -3.09 5.22
CA ALA A 106 -2.57 -3.42 6.39
C ALA A 106 -1.17 -2.80 6.34
N GLY A 107 -0.68 -2.28 7.46
CA GLY A 107 0.71 -1.81 7.56
C GLY A 107 1.13 -1.43 8.97
N SER A 108 2.43 -1.24 9.17
CA SER A 108 2.95 -0.85 10.49
C SER A 108 2.68 0.62 10.80
N ASN A 109 2.39 0.91 12.06
CA ASN A 109 2.08 2.24 12.58
C ASN A 109 1.07 2.99 11.69
N LEU A 110 -0.01 2.30 11.30
CA LEU A 110 -0.97 2.79 10.32
C LEU A 110 -1.75 3.98 10.87
N GLU A 111 -1.74 5.07 10.11
CA GLU A 111 -2.55 6.26 10.31
C GLU A 111 -3.49 6.44 9.11
N VAL A 112 -4.73 6.82 9.37
CA VAL A 112 -5.69 7.18 8.32
C VAL A 112 -5.97 8.68 8.42
N SER A 113 -5.69 9.42 7.35
CA SER A 113 -5.86 10.88 7.31
C SER A 113 -6.33 11.35 5.94
N GLY A 114 -7.64 11.53 5.76
CA GLY A 114 -8.20 12.11 4.54
C GLY A 114 -9.57 11.56 4.18
N ILE A 115 -9.87 11.52 2.87
CA ILE A 115 -11.19 11.15 2.35
C ILE A 115 -11.17 9.67 1.96
N LEU A 116 -12.13 8.91 2.51
CA LEU A 116 -12.29 7.48 2.26
C LEU A 116 -13.68 7.23 1.68
N LYS A 117 -13.71 6.63 0.50
CA LYS A 117 -14.90 6.21 -0.22
C LYS A 117 -14.65 4.82 -0.81
N GLY A 118 -15.50 3.88 -0.43
CA GLY A 118 -15.45 2.49 -0.85
C GLY A 118 -16.64 1.75 -0.25
N HIS A 119 -16.83 0.50 -0.63
CA HIS A 119 -17.95 -0.30 -0.14
C HIS A 119 -17.60 -0.90 1.24
N ASN A 120 -16.66 -1.85 1.30
CA ASN A 120 -16.14 -2.40 2.55
C ASN A 120 -14.65 -2.12 2.67
N LEU A 121 -14.29 -1.26 3.64
CA LEU A 121 -12.90 -0.88 3.90
C LEU A 121 -12.45 -1.44 5.25
N THR A 122 -11.33 -2.17 5.25
CA THR A 122 -10.68 -2.66 6.47
C THR A 122 -9.27 -2.09 6.57
N PHE A 123 -8.91 -1.54 7.74
CA PHE A 123 -7.58 -1.03 8.01
C PHE A 123 -6.96 -1.79 9.18
N GLU A 124 -5.80 -2.39 8.95
CA GLU A 124 -5.11 -3.19 9.96
C GLU A 124 -3.75 -2.55 10.29
N SER A 125 -3.59 -2.13 11.54
CA SER A 125 -2.32 -1.63 12.02
C SER A 125 -1.58 -2.73 12.77
N THR A 126 -0.34 -2.97 12.40
CA THR A 126 0.59 -3.73 13.26
C THR A 126 1.42 -2.76 14.06
N VAL A 127 1.55 -3.00 15.37
CA VAL A 127 2.53 -2.32 16.20
C VAL A 127 3.88 -2.93 15.81
N GLY A 128 4.82 -2.09 15.35
CA GLY A 128 6.16 -2.58 15.04
C GLY A 128 6.84 -3.16 16.28
N GLU A 129 7.76 -4.09 16.07
CA GLU A 129 8.44 -4.78 17.17
C GLU A 129 9.27 -3.80 18.00
N PHE A 130 8.94 -3.70 19.30
CA PHE A 130 9.82 -3.08 20.29
C PHE A 130 11.05 -3.98 20.46
N GLU A 131 12.18 -3.64 19.82
CA GLU A 131 13.47 -4.19 20.24
C GLU A 131 13.89 -3.47 21.55
N TYR A 132 13.93 -4.24 22.65
CA TYR A 132 14.48 -3.85 23.96
C TYR A 132 16.01 -3.75 23.91
#